data_AF-J3MYS0-F1
#
_entry.id   AF-J3MYS0-F1
#
_cell.length_a   1.000
_cell.length_b   1.000
_cell.length_c   1.000
_cell.angle_alpha   90.00
_cell.angle_beta   90.00
_cell.angle_gamma   90.00
#
_symmetry.space_group_name_H-M   'P 1'
#
loop_
_entity.id
_entity.type
_entity.pdbx_description
1 polymer ?
#
loop_
_entity_poly.entity_id
_entity_poly.type
_entity_poly.pdbx_seq_one_letter_code
_entity_poly.pdbx_strand_id
1 'polypeptide(L)'
;MAEKSAFEYAEKHGLNLITLCPPLVFGPMLQPTLNTSSKFLIYVIKRGPDVMNNKLWHIVNARDVADALLLVYEKPESSWRYI
;
A
#
# COMPACT_ATOMS: atom_id res chain seq x y z
N MET A 1 -12.93 4.39 -5.56
CA MET A 1 -13.60 5.70 -5.73
C MET A 1 -12.63 6.85 -5.45
N ALA A 2 -11.95 6.87 -4.30
CA ALA A 2 -11.00 7.95 -3.95
C ALA A 2 -9.88 8.19 -4.98
N GLU A 3 -9.20 7.14 -5.45
CA GLU A 3 -8.15 7.27 -6.47
C GLU A 3 -8.66 7.94 -7.76
N LYS A 4 -9.81 7.49 -8.26
CA LYS A 4 -10.43 8.07 -9.46
C LYS A 4 -10.72 9.57 -9.25
N SER A 5 -11.31 9.92 -8.10
CA SER A 5 -11.60 11.32 -7.77
C SER A 5 -10.32 12.16 -7.63
N ALA A 6 -9.21 11.59 -7.16
CA ALA A 6 -7.92 12.27 -7.11
C ALA A 6 -7.39 12.56 -8.52
N PHE A 7 -7.50 11.62 -9.46
CA PHE A 7 -7.14 11.85 -10.87
C PHE A 7 -8.03 12.91 -11.54
N GLU A 8 -9.35 12.85 -11.36
CA GLU A 8 -10.28 13.86 -11.87
C GLU A 8 -9.97 15.26 -11.31
N TYR A 9 -9.57 15.35 -10.04
CA TYR A 9 -9.15 16.61 -9.44
C TYR A 9 -7.82 17.10 -10.01
N ALA A 10 -6.84 16.20 -10.16
CA ALA A 10 -5.51 16.54 -10.67
C ALA A 10 -5.59 17.07 -12.11
N GLU A 11 -6.38 16.43 -12.97
CA GLU A 11 -6.61 16.87 -14.35
C GLU A 11 -7.21 18.28 -14.40
N LYS A 12 -8.23 18.56 -13.56
CA LYS A 12 -8.88 19.89 -13.49
C LYS A 12 -7.96 21.01 -13.01
N HIS A 13 -6.94 20.69 -12.22
CA HIS A 13 -6.08 21.67 -11.57
C HIS A 13 -4.64 21.66 -12.11
N GLY A 14 -4.36 20.89 -13.17
CA GLY A 14 -3.02 20.79 -13.77
C GLY A 14 -1.97 20.20 -12.83
N LEU A 15 -2.37 19.32 -11.90
CA LEU A 15 -1.46 18.65 -10.98
C LEU A 15 -0.91 17.38 -11.61
N ASN A 16 0.40 17.14 -11.44
CA ASN A 16 0.97 15.83 -11.74
C ASN A 16 0.65 14.87 -10.59
N LEU A 17 -0.20 13.87 -10.85
CA LEU A 17 -0.60 12.86 -9.88
C LEU A 17 -0.09 11.48 -10.31
N ILE A 18 0.56 10.81 -9.37
CA ILE A 18 0.97 9.42 -9.46
C ILE A 18 0.39 8.68 -8.27
N THR A 19 -0.03 7.43 -8.46
CA THR A 19 -0.51 6.58 -7.36
C THR A 19 0.28 5.27 -7.27
N LEU A 20 0.51 4.83 -6.03
CA LEU A 20 1.06 3.51 -5.71
C LEU A 20 -0.02 2.72 -4.96
N CYS A 21 -0.32 1.52 -5.43
CA CYS A 21 -1.42 0.68 -4.93
C CYS A 21 -0.91 -0.63 -4.30
N PRO A 22 -0.22 -0.57 -3.15
CA PRO A 22 0.35 -1.77 -2.55
C PRO A 22 -0.76 -2.70 -2.03
N PRO A 23 -0.51 -4.01 -1.96
CA PRO A 23 -1.41 -4.97 -1.34
C PRO A 23 -1.24 -4.96 0.19
N LEU A 24 -1.23 -6.12 0.88
CA LEU A 24 -0.92 -6.15 2.31
C LEU A 24 0.53 -5.72 2.53
N VAL A 25 0.72 -4.73 3.41
CA VAL A 25 2.06 -4.19 3.71
C VAL A 25 2.54 -4.75 5.04
N PHE A 26 3.61 -5.53 5.02
CA PHE A 26 4.26 -6.06 6.23
C PHE A 26 5.65 -5.45 6.42
N GLY A 27 6.11 -5.33 7.65
CA GLY A 27 7.47 -4.87 7.93
C GLY A 27 7.63 -4.39 9.37
N PRO A 28 8.86 -3.99 9.75
CA PRO A 28 9.12 -3.36 11.04
C PRO A 28 8.26 -2.10 11.19
N MET A 29 7.62 -1.96 12.35
CA MET A 29 6.79 -0.79 12.66
C MET A 29 7.62 0.25 13.40
N LEU A 30 7.60 1.49 12.90
CA LEU A 30 8.21 2.63 13.58
C LEU A 30 7.25 3.22 14.63
N GLN A 31 5.95 2.99 14.45
CA GLN A 31 4.89 3.43 15.34
C GLN A 31 4.58 2.38 16.42
N PRO A 32 4.11 2.79 17.62
CA PRO A 32 3.81 1.85 18.71
C PRO A 32 2.52 1.04 18.49
N THR A 33 1.63 1.51 17.61
CA THR A 33 0.31 0.91 17.40
C THR A 33 0.30 -0.02 16.18
N LEU A 34 -0.30 -1.20 16.33
CA LEU A 34 -0.45 -2.18 15.25
C LEU A 34 -1.36 -1.67 14.13
N ASN A 35 -0.88 -1.72 12.89
CA ASN A 35 -1.72 -1.54 11.70
C ASN A 35 -2.49 -2.83 11.35
N THR A 36 -3.49 -2.72 10.47
CA THR A 36 -4.38 -3.84 10.11
C THR A 36 -3.63 -5.02 9.49
N SER A 37 -2.71 -4.78 8.56
CA SER A 37 -1.92 -5.84 7.92
C SER A 37 -1.08 -6.62 8.92
N SER A 38 -0.45 -5.94 9.88
CA SER A 38 0.33 -6.58 10.94
C SER A 38 -0.54 -7.35 11.93
N LYS A 39 -1.74 -6.84 12.27
CA LYS A 39 -2.73 -7.59 13.06
C LYS A 39 -3.14 -8.88 12.36
N PHE A 40 -3.35 -8.82 11.04
CA PHE A 40 -3.67 -10.01 10.24
C PHE A 40 -2.52 -11.04 10.30
N LEU A 41 -1.27 -10.61 10.14
CA LEU A 41 -0.12 -11.51 10.28
C LEU A 41 -0.04 -12.15 11.69
N ILE A 42 -0.25 -11.37 12.75
CA ILE A 42 -0.28 -11.87 14.13
C ILE A 42 -1.41 -12.89 14.32
N TYR A 43 -2.60 -12.60 13.79
CA TYR A 43 -3.74 -13.51 13.84
C TYR A 43 -3.43 -14.86 13.20
N VAL A 44 -2.78 -14.86 12.02
CA VAL A 44 -2.36 -16.08 11.32
C VAL A 44 -1.37 -16.87 12.20
N ILE A 45 -0.32 -16.22 12.70
CA ILE A 45 0.76 -16.87 13.46
C ILE A 45 0.26 -17.41 14.80
N LYS A 46 -0.59 -16.65 15.50
CA LYS A 46 -1.13 -17.02 16.82
C LYS A 46 -2.33 -17.95 16.74
N ARG A 47 -2.73 -18.38 15.53
CA ARG A 47 -3.94 -19.17 15.26
C ARG A 47 -5.15 -18.52 15.91
N GLY A 48 -5.62 -17.44 15.29
CA GLY A 48 -6.88 -16.83 15.66
C GLY A 48 -8.03 -17.85 15.71
N PRO A 49 -9.10 -17.56 16.46
CA PRO A 49 -10.14 -18.54 16.78
C PRO A 49 -10.98 -18.97 15.57
N ASP A 50 -10.96 -18.22 14.47
CA ASP A 50 -11.78 -18.49 13.28
C ASP A 50 -10.98 -19.24 12.20
N VAL A 51 -11.69 -20.08 11.46
CA VAL A 51 -11.12 -20.76 10.29
C VAL A 51 -10.85 -19.73 9.20
N MET A 52 -9.58 -19.63 8.80
CA MET A 52 -9.18 -18.75 7.70
C MET A 52 -9.45 -19.39 6.35
N ASN A 53 -9.98 -18.59 5.42
CA ASN A 53 -10.09 -19.00 4.03
C ASN A 53 -8.70 -19.17 3.41
N ASN A 54 -8.48 -20.32 2.76
CA ASN A 54 -7.28 -20.57 1.98
C ASN A 54 -7.33 -19.73 0.69
N LYS A 55 -6.72 -18.54 0.73
CA LYS A 55 -6.64 -17.59 -0.38
C LYS A 55 -5.19 -17.17 -0.60
N LEU A 56 -4.85 -16.85 -1.84
CA LEU A 56 -3.60 -16.19 -2.15
C LEU A 56 -3.63 -14.75 -1.65
N TRP A 57 -2.61 -14.35 -0.88
CA TRP A 57 -2.47 -12.99 -0.37
C TRP A 57 -1.20 -12.38 -0.95
N HIS A 58 -1.34 -11.27 -1.68
CA HIS A 58 -0.18 -10.49 -2.13
C HIS A 58 0.34 -9.64 -0.97
N ILE A 59 1.66 -9.65 -0.78
CA ILE A 59 2.33 -9.01 0.33
C ILE A 59 3.53 -8.25 -0.21
N VAL A 60 3.75 -7.05 0.33
CA VAL A 60 4.94 -6.23 0.05
C VAL A 60 5.57 -5.75 1.35
N ASN A 61 6.88 -5.53 1.35
CA ASN A 61 7.59 -4.98 2.49
C ASN A 61 7.30 -3.47 2.61
N ALA A 62 7.09 -2.97 3.83
CA ALA A 62 6.88 -1.55 4.10
C ALA A 62 8.03 -0.67 3.61
N ARG A 63 9.27 -1.20 3.63
CA ARG A 63 10.45 -0.49 3.12
C ARG A 63 10.41 -0.36 1.60
N ASP A 64 10.06 -1.44 0.90
CA ASP A 64 9.95 -1.43 -0.56
C ASP A 64 8.85 -0.45 -1.03
N VAL A 65 7.75 -0.31 -0.27
CA VAL A 65 6.71 0.70 -0.54
C VAL A 65 7.27 2.12 -0.39
N ALA A 66 8.04 2.37 0.66
CA ALA A 66 8.67 3.68 0.89
C ALA A 66 9.69 4.01 -0.21
N ASP A 67 10.55 3.05 -0.57
CA ASP A 67 11.54 3.20 -1.63
C ASP A 67 10.87 3.41 -3.00
N ALA A 68 9.77 2.70 -3.28
CA ALA A 68 8.99 2.88 -4.50
C ALA A 68 8.34 4.27 -4.56
N LEU A 69 7.78 4.77 -3.45
CA LEU A 69 7.24 6.13 -3.38
C LEU A 69 8.30 7.20 -3.64
N LEU A 70 9.49 7.03 -3.07
CA LEU A 70 10.62 7.93 -3.32
C LEU A 70 11.03 7.88 -4.80
N LEU A 71 11.18 6.67 -5.35
CA LEU A 71 11.61 6.46 -6.73
C LEU A 71 10.66 7.11 -7.76
N VAL A 72 9.35 6.94 -7.59
CA VAL A 72 8.35 7.52 -8.52
C VAL A 72 8.21 9.04 -8.35
N TYR A 73 8.56 9.57 -7.18
CA TYR A 73 8.60 11.01 -6.97
C TYR A 73 9.81 11.66 -7.64
N GLU A 74 10.98 11.01 -7.58
CA GLU A 74 12.23 11.55 -8.12
C GLU A 74 12.34 11.45 -9.65
N LYS A 75 11.63 10.50 -10.28
CA LYS A 75 11.69 10.28 -11.73
C LYS A 75 10.65 11.12 -12.48
N PRO A 76 11.06 12.12 -13.28
CA PRO A 76 10.11 12.96 -14.02
C PRO A 76 9.28 12.20 -15.06
N GLU A 77 9.77 11.05 -15.53
CA GLU A 77 9.07 10.20 -16.49
C GLU A 77 8.00 9.30 -15.86
N SER A 78 7.95 9.24 -14.52
CA SER A 78 6.94 8.47 -13.81
C SER A 78 5.55 9.07 -14.01
N SER A 79 4.57 8.22 -14.27
CA SER A 79 3.21 8.64 -14.58
C SER A 79 2.19 7.59 -14.16
N TRP A 80 0.95 8.04 -13.98
CA TRP A 80 -0.20 7.18 -13.74
C TRP A 80 -0.09 6.39 -12.43
N ARG A 81 -0.01 5.07 -12.53
CA ARG A 81 -0.35 4.16 -11.44
C ARG A 81 0.59 2.95 -11.43
N TYR A 82 1.12 2.66 -10.25
CA TYR A 82 2.02 1.54 -9.98
C TYR A 82 1.36 0.58 -8.98
N ILE A 83 1.51 -0.73 -9.20
CA ILE A 83 0.91 -1.81 -8.39
C ILE A 83 1.97 -2.44 -7.50
#